data_AF-A0A8B6EBL1-F1
#
_entry.id   AF-A0A8B6EBL1-F1
#
_cell.length_a   1.000
_cell.length_b   1.000
_cell.length_c   1.000
_cell.angle_alpha   90.00
_cell.angle_beta   90.00
_cell.angle_gamma   90.00
#
_symmetry.space_group_name_H-M   'P 1'
#
loop_
_entity.id
_entity.type
_entity.pdbx_description
1 polymer ?
#
loop_
_entity_poly.entity_id
_entity_poly.type
_entity_poly.pdbx_seq_one_letter_code
_entity_poly.pdbx_strand_id
1 'polypeptide(L)'
;MVDDDGVLTSMLSTRSRTLSSQASSQTSCVTIFSDGVQLFDHKRPGYQSVMSSMWEQLDKDQLSLIVSRPCATNPLWLTMLLEELRMFGDFRTLDSKIEKVSDSVDSLLTDIVNRIIAEDDTGLVKKSLCLLACAIESIQLHDLSNMLGDISNKEPVAPLYWSQTRRVLSPYIKEIGVQSNISFYHMEIRRIVSQLLITNHGREWYKLLALYYTKWCPDERSRSLFAPTYCLNANLKVELLEFYDKDPAAELIHDRLRSQHFKNLRCQSQATVTSQLFPVVICQFCSTKTCRKKFRIQNKDCCVVCKSSLTFKNVVANLCNFHAFGHNDKYGKCLYCNMIVPKENSNVKNMMGNVGKLCMNCSFGHVHKKCAMVSIK
;
A
#
# COMPACT_ATOMS: atom_id res chain seq x y z
N MET A 1 -29.82 3.13 25.97
CA MET A 1 -30.31 2.15 24.99
C MET A 1 -30.49 2.88 23.68
N VAL A 2 -30.08 2.23 22.59
CA VAL A 2 -29.87 2.72 21.22
C VAL A 2 -28.43 3.19 20.98
N ASP A 3 -27.66 2.24 20.44
CA ASP A 3 -26.28 2.32 19.98
C ASP A 3 -26.23 2.94 18.57
N ASP A 4 -25.31 3.90 18.37
CA ASP A 4 -25.03 4.56 17.08
C ASP A 4 -23.63 4.14 16.59
N ASP A 5 -23.57 3.07 15.80
CA ASP A 5 -22.40 2.68 14.98
C ASP A 5 -22.71 2.96 13.51
N GLY A 6 -22.06 3.97 12.91
CA GLY A 6 -22.30 4.27 11.50
C GLY A 6 -21.57 5.46 10.92
N VAL A 7 -20.23 5.52 10.95
CA VAL A 7 -19.47 6.45 10.08
C VAL A 7 -18.13 5.84 9.65
N LEU A 8 -18.10 5.16 8.49
CA LEU A 8 -16.84 4.88 7.77
C LEU A 8 -17.05 4.58 6.27
N THR A 9 -17.72 5.48 5.55
CA THR A 9 -17.81 5.38 4.07
C THR A 9 -17.96 6.74 3.40
N SER A 10 -16.88 7.51 3.21
CA SER A 10 -16.88 8.64 2.27
C SER A 10 -15.48 9.24 2.00
N MET A 11 -14.55 8.52 1.34
CA MET A 11 -13.38 9.17 0.71
C MET A 11 -12.90 8.50 -0.59
N LEU A 12 -13.83 8.13 -1.48
CA LEU A 12 -13.51 7.80 -2.88
C LEU A 12 -14.55 8.41 -3.84
N SER A 13 -14.64 9.74 -3.87
CA SER A 13 -15.31 10.44 -4.98
C SER A 13 -14.82 11.88 -5.04
N THR A 14 -13.84 12.15 -5.90
CA THR A 14 -13.77 13.32 -6.80
C THR A 14 -12.40 13.38 -7.47
N ARG A 15 -12.32 12.90 -8.71
CA ARG A 15 -11.45 13.45 -9.76
C ARG A 15 -11.92 12.95 -11.12
N SER A 16 -13.07 13.48 -11.55
CA SER A 16 -13.39 13.59 -12.97
C SER A 16 -12.55 14.74 -13.54
N ARG A 17 -11.57 14.41 -14.38
CA ARG A 17 -11.16 15.27 -15.48
C ARG A 17 -11.09 14.41 -16.73
N THR A 18 -11.97 14.77 -17.64
CA THR A 18 -12.06 14.42 -19.05
C THR A 18 -10.68 14.39 -19.71
N LEU A 19 -10.27 13.19 -20.12
CA LEU A 19 -9.33 12.99 -21.21
C LEU A 19 -10.09 12.26 -22.31
N SER A 20 -10.22 12.98 -23.41
CA SER A 20 -10.82 12.62 -24.68
C SER A 20 -10.18 11.38 -25.30
N SER A 21 -11.05 10.47 -25.74
CA SER A 21 -10.96 9.63 -26.94
C SER A 21 -9.58 9.07 -27.33
N GLN A 22 -9.35 7.82 -26.94
CA GLN A 22 -8.93 6.73 -27.84
C GLN A 22 -8.98 5.42 -27.05
N ALA A 23 -10.19 4.91 -26.85
CA ALA A 23 -10.40 3.54 -26.40
C ALA A 23 -10.16 2.62 -27.61
N SER A 24 -8.97 2.04 -27.68
CA SER A 24 -8.77 0.81 -28.45
C SER A 24 -9.27 -0.34 -27.59
N SER A 25 -10.55 -0.68 -27.77
CA SER A 25 -11.12 -1.92 -27.26
C SER A 25 -10.44 -3.08 -27.99
N GLN A 26 -9.39 -3.64 -27.38
CA GLN A 26 -8.86 -4.96 -27.77
C GLN A 26 -9.77 -6.02 -27.17
N THR A 27 -10.86 -6.32 -27.87
CA THR A 27 -11.62 -7.56 -27.69
C THR A 27 -10.84 -8.69 -28.34
N SER A 28 -10.20 -9.51 -27.53
CA SER A 28 -9.66 -10.81 -27.94
C SER A 28 -10.85 -11.72 -28.27
N CYS A 29 -11.07 -12.02 -29.55
CA CYS A 29 -12.08 -13.00 -29.97
C CYS A 29 -11.44 -14.39 -30.01
N VAL A 30 -12.05 -15.36 -29.31
CA VAL A 30 -11.71 -16.78 -29.43
C VAL A 30 -12.70 -17.39 -30.39
N THR A 31 -12.25 -17.84 -31.56
CA THR A 31 -13.09 -18.56 -32.51
C THR A 31 -12.79 -20.05 -32.36
N ILE A 32 -13.79 -20.81 -31.91
CA ILE A 32 -13.68 -22.26 -31.72
C ILE A 32 -14.27 -22.94 -32.97
N PHE A 33 -13.44 -23.64 -33.74
CA PHE A 33 -13.90 -24.50 -34.84
C PHE A 33 -13.90 -25.96 -34.38
N SER A 34 -14.72 -26.78 -35.03
CA SER A 34 -14.79 -28.23 -34.83
C SER A 34 -13.47 -28.97 -35.09
N ASP A 35 -12.51 -28.33 -35.77
CA ASP A 35 -11.20 -28.87 -36.11
C ASP A 35 -10.03 -28.18 -35.38
N GLY A 36 -10.32 -27.33 -34.37
CA GLY A 36 -9.31 -26.66 -33.54
C GLY A 36 -9.62 -25.19 -33.23
N VAL A 37 -8.97 -24.67 -32.19
CA VAL A 37 -9.11 -23.26 -31.74
C VAL A 37 -7.95 -22.43 -32.27
N GLN A 38 -8.23 -21.47 -33.15
CA GLN A 38 -7.26 -20.45 -33.54
C GLN A 38 -7.47 -19.20 -32.69
N LEU A 39 -6.51 -18.93 -31.80
CA LEU A 39 -6.44 -17.68 -31.06
C LEU A 39 -5.63 -16.66 -31.83
N PHE A 40 -6.32 -15.64 -32.35
CA PHE A 40 -5.69 -14.43 -32.86
C PHE A 40 -5.44 -13.45 -31.71
N ASP A 41 -4.26 -13.55 -31.09
CA ASP A 41 -3.69 -12.44 -30.32
C ASP A 41 -2.39 -11.98 -31.01
N HIS A 42 -2.44 -10.81 -31.65
CA HIS A 42 -1.44 -10.36 -32.61
C HIS A 42 -0.09 -9.90 -32.01
N LYS A 43 0.22 -10.15 -30.72
CA LYS A 43 1.48 -9.63 -30.13
C LYS A 43 2.25 -10.52 -29.15
N ARG A 44 1.99 -11.83 -29.03
CA ARG A 44 2.82 -12.70 -28.15
C ARG A 44 3.14 -14.07 -28.76
N PRO A 45 4.31 -14.26 -29.39
CA PRO A 45 4.71 -15.52 -30.02
C PRO A 45 4.96 -16.69 -29.05
N GLY A 46 4.83 -16.52 -27.73
CA GLY A 46 5.00 -17.60 -26.73
C GLY A 46 3.72 -18.26 -26.24
N TYR A 47 2.54 -17.65 -26.43
CA TYR A 47 1.27 -18.17 -25.87
C TYR A 47 0.63 -19.23 -26.75
N GLN A 48 0.82 -19.14 -28.08
CA GLN A 48 0.31 -20.12 -29.03
C GLN A 48 1.00 -21.49 -28.89
N SER A 49 2.31 -21.53 -28.58
CA SER A 49 3.03 -22.81 -28.49
C SER A 49 2.67 -23.62 -27.25
N VAL A 50 2.53 -22.97 -26.08
CA VAL A 50 2.16 -23.65 -24.83
C VAL A 50 0.73 -24.15 -24.91
N MET A 51 -0.19 -23.31 -25.39
CA MET A 51 -1.58 -23.73 -25.51
C MET A 51 -1.74 -24.83 -26.56
N SER A 52 -1.16 -24.73 -27.75
CA SER A 52 -1.18 -25.83 -28.73
C SER A 52 -0.63 -27.15 -28.17
N SER A 53 0.48 -27.13 -27.42
CA SER A 53 1.05 -28.35 -26.84
C SER A 53 0.17 -29.04 -25.79
N MET A 54 -0.69 -28.27 -25.10
CA MET A 54 -1.58 -28.80 -24.07
C MET A 54 -2.89 -29.32 -24.66
N TRP A 55 -3.35 -28.70 -25.74
CA TRP A 55 -4.53 -29.13 -26.46
C TRP A 55 -4.30 -30.47 -27.17
N GLU A 56 -3.05 -30.77 -27.53
CA GLU A 56 -2.64 -32.07 -28.11
C GLU A 56 -2.72 -33.24 -27.10
N GLN A 57 -2.75 -32.96 -25.79
CA GLN A 57 -2.81 -34.00 -24.74
C GLN A 57 -4.23 -34.36 -24.31
N LEU A 58 -5.23 -33.55 -24.68
CA LEU A 58 -6.64 -33.79 -24.38
C LEU A 58 -7.28 -34.55 -25.52
N ASP A 59 -8.11 -35.55 -25.21
CA ASP A 59 -8.88 -36.23 -26.23
C ASP A 59 -10.05 -35.35 -26.74
N LYS A 60 -10.66 -35.76 -27.84
CA LYS A 60 -11.74 -35.00 -28.49
C LYS A 60 -12.97 -34.85 -27.58
N ASP A 61 -13.23 -35.85 -26.73
CA ASP A 61 -14.41 -35.87 -25.88
C ASP A 61 -14.23 -34.90 -24.71
N GLN A 62 -13.05 -34.87 -24.10
CA GLN A 62 -12.62 -33.91 -23.08
C GLN A 62 -12.67 -32.48 -23.60
N LEU A 63 -12.16 -32.24 -24.81
CA LEU A 63 -12.23 -30.92 -25.44
C LEU A 63 -13.68 -30.50 -25.69
N SER A 64 -14.51 -31.41 -26.18
CA SER A 64 -15.94 -31.13 -26.40
C SER A 64 -16.65 -30.78 -25.08
N LEU A 65 -16.31 -31.47 -23.99
CA LEU A 65 -16.84 -31.21 -22.66
C LEU A 65 -16.44 -29.82 -22.14
N ILE A 66 -15.17 -29.44 -22.29
CA ILE A 66 -14.68 -28.11 -21.88
C ILE A 66 -15.36 -27.00 -22.71
N VAL A 67 -15.40 -27.14 -24.02
CA VAL A 67 -15.96 -26.14 -24.95
C VAL A 67 -17.47 -25.99 -24.78
N SER A 68 -18.17 -27.05 -24.40
CA SER A 68 -19.62 -27.01 -24.16
C SER A 68 -20.02 -26.11 -22.98
N ARG A 69 -19.07 -25.76 -22.09
CA ARG A 69 -19.36 -24.95 -20.91
C ARG A 69 -19.57 -23.48 -21.28
N PRO A 70 -20.58 -22.79 -20.70
CA PRO A 70 -20.85 -21.38 -20.99
C PRO A 70 -19.63 -20.46 -20.80
N CYS A 71 -18.78 -20.78 -19.82
CA CYS A 71 -17.57 -20.00 -19.51
C CYS A 71 -16.38 -20.24 -20.43
N ALA A 72 -16.43 -21.22 -21.34
CA ALA A 72 -15.36 -21.48 -22.30
C ALA A 72 -15.10 -20.29 -23.24
N THR A 73 -16.09 -19.41 -23.40
CA THR A 73 -15.98 -18.14 -24.13
C THR A 73 -15.04 -17.13 -23.44
N ASN A 74 -14.77 -17.29 -22.15
CA ASN A 74 -13.88 -16.42 -21.39
C ASN A 74 -12.42 -16.93 -21.46
N PRO A 75 -11.51 -16.18 -22.10
CA PRO A 75 -10.12 -16.60 -22.26
C PRO A 75 -9.38 -16.83 -20.93
N LEU A 76 -9.72 -16.07 -19.89
CA LEU A 76 -9.09 -16.22 -18.57
C LEU A 76 -9.53 -17.53 -17.92
N TRP A 77 -10.83 -17.83 -17.94
CA TRP A 77 -11.35 -19.10 -17.40
C TRP A 77 -10.69 -20.28 -18.10
N LEU A 78 -10.65 -20.26 -19.43
CA LEU A 78 -10.06 -21.33 -20.23
C LEU A 78 -8.56 -21.49 -19.95
N THR A 79 -7.80 -20.39 -19.90
CA THR A 79 -6.36 -20.42 -19.59
C THR A 79 -6.12 -21.00 -18.19
N MET A 80 -6.87 -20.54 -17.19
CA MET A 80 -6.69 -21.01 -15.80
C MET A 80 -7.11 -22.47 -15.63
N LEU A 81 -8.19 -22.89 -16.30
CA LEU A 81 -8.61 -24.28 -16.31
C LEU A 81 -7.53 -25.18 -16.92
N LEU A 82 -7.01 -24.81 -18.09
CA LEU A 82 -5.98 -25.62 -18.75
C LEU A 82 -4.71 -25.71 -17.90
N GLU A 83 -4.26 -24.60 -17.31
CA GLU A 83 -3.14 -24.59 -16.36
C GLU A 83 -3.39 -25.51 -15.16
N GLU A 84 -4.62 -25.52 -14.65
CA GLU A 84 -5.01 -26.38 -13.53
C GLU A 84 -5.03 -27.86 -13.93
N LEU A 85 -5.58 -28.20 -15.10
CA LEU A 85 -5.58 -29.57 -15.64
C LEU A 85 -4.15 -30.10 -15.83
N ARG A 86 -3.22 -29.24 -16.24
CA ARG A 86 -1.79 -29.59 -16.41
C ARG A 86 -1.15 -30.07 -15.11
N MET A 87 -1.54 -29.50 -13.98
CA MET A 87 -0.93 -29.80 -12.69
C MET A 87 -1.28 -31.20 -12.18
N PHE A 88 -2.36 -31.80 -12.67
CA PHE A 88 -2.89 -33.02 -12.08
C PHE A 88 -2.18 -34.32 -12.46
N GLY A 89 -1.40 -34.38 -13.54
CA GLY A 89 -0.48 -35.48 -13.90
C GLY A 89 -1.09 -36.87 -14.12
N ASP A 90 -2.29 -37.15 -13.60
CA ASP A 90 -3.01 -38.41 -13.69
C ASP A 90 -4.20 -38.26 -14.66
N PHE A 91 -3.99 -38.77 -15.87
CA PHE A 91 -4.98 -38.76 -16.94
C PHE A 91 -6.23 -39.58 -16.60
N ARG A 92 -6.16 -40.55 -15.68
CA ARG A 92 -7.31 -41.42 -15.36
C ARG A 92 -8.41 -40.70 -14.57
N THR A 93 -8.05 -39.65 -13.84
CA THR A 93 -8.99 -38.84 -13.05
C THR A 93 -9.37 -37.53 -13.72
N LEU A 94 -8.90 -37.31 -14.96
CA LEU A 94 -9.05 -36.05 -15.66
C LEU A 94 -10.51 -35.74 -16.00
N ASP A 95 -11.26 -36.73 -16.50
CA ASP A 95 -12.68 -36.55 -16.86
C ASP A 95 -13.51 -36.13 -15.65
N SER A 96 -13.36 -36.84 -14.52
CA SER A 96 -14.05 -36.51 -13.28
C SER A 96 -13.69 -35.10 -12.78
N LYS A 97 -12.47 -34.63 -13.04
CA LYS A 97 -12.07 -33.25 -12.70
C LYS A 97 -12.70 -32.25 -13.64
N ILE A 98 -12.66 -32.49 -14.95
CA ILE A 98 -13.30 -31.63 -15.95
C ILE A 98 -14.80 -31.50 -15.64
N GLU A 99 -15.47 -32.56 -15.19
CA GLU A 99 -16.88 -32.50 -14.76
C GLU A 99 -17.09 -31.65 -13.50
N LYS A 100 -16.17 -31.70 -12.53
CA LYS A 100 -16.24 -30.95 -11.27
C LYS A 100 -15.80 -29.50 -11.36
N VAL A 101 -15.25 -29.07 -12.49
CA VAL A 101 -14.81 -27.68 -12.69
C VAL A 101 -15.97 -26.73 -12.48
N SER A 102 -15.66 -25.59 -11.89
CA SER A 102 -16.61 -24.50 -11.65
C SER A 102 -17.04 -23.78 -12.94
N ASP A 103 -18.34 -23.53 -13.09
CA ASP A 103 -18.95 -22.80 -14.21
C ASP A 103 -18.90 -21.27 -14.06
N SER A 104 -17.90 -20.75 -13.33
CA SER A 104 -17.65 -19.32 -13.26
C SER A 104 -16.16 -19.05 -13.08
N VAL A 105 -15.69 -17.90 -13.57
CA VAL A 105 -14.31 -17.43 -13.38
C VAL A 105 -13.99 -17.34 -11.89
N ASP A 106 -14.91 -16.75 -11.11
CA ASP A 106 -14.73 -16.50 -9.68
C ASP A 106 -14.59 -17.79 -8.89
N SER A 107 -15.47 -18.76 -9.15
CA SER A 107 -15.48 -20.06 -8.49
C SER A 107 -14.23 -20.86 -8.88
N LEU A 108 -13.87 -20.89 -10.17
CA LEU A 108 -12.63 -21.56 -10.62
C LEU A 108 -11.39 -20.97 -9.96
N LEU A 109 -11.25 -19.64 -9.96
CA LEU A 109 -10.11 -18.97 -9.31
C LEU A 109 -10.10 -19.21 -7.79
N THR A 110 -11.27 -19.28 -7.17
CA THR A 110 -11.39 -19.59 -5.74
C THR A 110 -10.92 -21.01 -5.44
N ASP A 111 -11.34 -21.98 -6.25
CA ASP A 111 -10.93 -23.38 -6.13
C ASP A 111 -9.40 -23.51 -6.29
N ILE A 112 -8.84 -22.87 -7.32
CA ILE A 112 -7.40 -22.82 -7.57
C ILE A 112 -6.64 -22.24 -6.37
N VAL A 113 -7.05 -21.07 -5.87
CA VAL A 113 -6.39 -20.40 -4.74
C VAL A 113 -6.46 -21.27 -3.48
N ASN A 114 -7.61 -21.90 -3.20
CA ASN A 114 -7.75 -22.79 -2.05
C ASN A 114 -6.85 -24.03 -2.18
N ARG A 115 -6.78 -24.63 -3.37
CA ARG A 115 -5.91 -25.79 -3.64
C ARG A 115 -4.45 -25.46 -3.41
N ILE A 116 -3.92 -24.41 -4.06
CA ILE A 116 -2.48 -24.08 -3.94
C ILE A 116 -2.07 -23.67 -2.52
N ILE A 117 -3.02 -23.21 -1.70
CA ILE A 117 -2.79 -22.95 -0.27
C ILE A 117 -2.85 -24.24 0.54
N ALA A 118 -3.78 -25.15 0.24
CA ALA A 118 -3.90 -26.44 0.92
C ALA A 118 -2.72 -27.37 0.65
N GLU A 119 -2.12 -27.29 -0.53
CA GLU A 119 -0.91 -28.06 -0.90
C GLU A 119 0.40 -27.42 -0.42
N ASP A 120 0.35 -26.22 0.17
CA ASP A 120 1.54 -25.49 0.63
C ASP A 120 1.84 -25.74 2.11
N ASP A 121 2.71 -26.72 2.37
CA ASP A 121 3.18 -27.05 3.73
C ASP A 121 4.04 -25.93 4.36
N THR A 122 4.56 -25.01 3.55
CA THR A 122 5.47 -23.95 4.03
C THR A 122 4.75 -22.67 4.46
N GLY A 123 3.50 -22.49 4.01
CA GLY A 123 2.73 -21.25 4.16
C GLY A 123 3.25 -20.06 3.32
N LEU A 124 4.30 -20.25 2.53
CA LEU A 124 4.93 -19.20 1.73
C LEU A 124 4.10 -18.81 0.51
N VAL A 125 3.32 -19.71 -0.08
CA VAL A 125 2.40 -19.43 -1.19
C VAL A 125 1.33 -18.46 -0.70
N LYS A 126 0.67 -18.79 0.41
CA LYS A 126 -0.33 -17.90 1.04
C LYS A 126 0.28 -16.54 1.37
N LYS A 127 1.45 -16.52 2.02
CA LYS A 127 2.16 -15.28 2.37
C LYS A 127 2.46 -14.44 1.12
N SER A 128 2.95 -15.05 0.04
CA SER A 128 3.28 -14.38 -1.22
C SER A 128 2.05 -13.76 -1.88
N LEU A 129 0.95 -14.51 -1.98
CA LEU A 129 -0.31 -14.04 -2.54
C LEU A 129 -0.85 -12.84 -1.77
N CYS A 130 -0.84 -12.91 -0.44
CA CYS A 130 -1.29 -11.81 0.41
C CYS A 130 -0.43 -10.54 0.23
N LEU A 131 0.89 -10.69 0.17
CA LEU A 131 1.80 -9.56 -0.04
C LEU A 131 1.59 -8.91 -1.40
N LEU A 132 1.46 -9.71 -2.47
CA LEU A 132 1.16 -9.21 -3.82
C LEU A 132 -0.21 -8.53 -3.88
N ALA A 133 -1.21 -9.03 -3.15
CA ALA A 133 -2.56 -8.44 -3.12
C ALA A 133 -2.57 -7.07 -2.41
N CYS A 134 -1.85 -6.97 -1.30
CA CYS A 134 -1.68 -5.73 -0.54
C CYS A 134 -0.72 -4.73 -1.19
N ALA A 135 0.13 -5.16 -2.14
CA ALA A 135 1.09 -4.30 -2.78
C ALA A 135 0.41 -3.14 -3.55
N ILE A 136 0.91 -1.91 -3.43
CA ILE A 136 0.33 -0.77 -4.17
C ILE A 136 0.65 -0.94 -5.66
N GLU A 137 1.87 -1.38 -5.95
CA GLU A 137 2.40 -1.65 -7.29
C GLU A 137 3.05 -3.05 -7.31
N SER A 138 3.65 -3.42 -8.44
CA SER A 138 4.43 -4.65 -8.53
C SER A 138 5.61 -4.66 -7.56
N ILE A 139 5.93 -5.82 -6.98
CA ILE A 139 7.05 -6.00 -6.03
C ILE A 139 8.26 -6.59 -6.77
N GLN A 140 9.47 -6.12 -6.50
CA GLN A 140 10.69 -6.74 -7.06
C GLN A 140 10.83 -8.20 -6.57
N LEU A 141 11.23 -9.11 -7.47
CA LEU A 141 11.39 -10.54 -7.16
C LEU A 141 12.22 -10.79 -5.89
N HIS A 142 13.33 -10.05 -5.73
CA HIS A 142 14.21 -10.19 -4.57
C HIS A 142 13.60 -9.59 -3.30
N ASP A 143 12.85 -8.49 -3.40
CA ASP A 143 12.13 -7.90 -2.26
C ASP A 143 11.08 -8.86 -1.71
N LEU A 144 10.34 -9.55 -2.60
CA LEU A 144 9.38 -10.56 -2.18
C LEU A 144 10.07 -11.70 -1.44
N SER A 145 11.20 -12.21 -1.97
CA SER A 145 12.00 -13.24 -1.28
C SER A 145 12.49 -12.78 0.10
N ASN A 146 12.94 -11.53 0.23
CA ASN A 146 13.32 -10.96 1.53
C ASN A 146 12.13 -10.92 2.50
N MET A 147 10.96 -10.44 2.04
CA MET A 147 9.74 -10.38 2.86
C MET A 147 9.22 -11.75 3.30
N LEU A 148 9.50 -12.79 2.51
CA LEU A 148 9.14 -14.17 2.86
C LEU A 148 10.00 -14.75 3.98
N GLY A 149 11.24 -14.29 4.12
CA GLY A 149 12.16 -14.69 5.19
C GLY A 149 11.92 -13.98 6.54
N ASP A 150 12.99 -13.82 7.32
CA ASP A 150 13.00 -13.14 8.60
C ASP A 150 13.47 -11.68 8.45
N ILE A 151 12.50 -10.76 8.53
CA ILE A 151 12.73 -9.32 8.42
C ILE A 151 13.53 -8.76 9.60
N SER A 152 13.42 -9.38 10.78
CA SER A 152 14.10 -8.90 12.00
C SER A 152 15.60 -9.14 11.89
N ASN A 153 15.97 -10.33 11.42
CA ASN A 153 17.37 -10.74 11.22
C ASN A 153 17.92 -10.38 9.84
N LYS A 154 17.07 -9.85 8.94
CA LYS A 154 17.41 -9.52 7.54
C LYS A 154 17.90 -10.74 6.76
N GLU A 155 17.25 -11.86 7.00
CA GLU A 155 17.57 -13.14 6.36
C GLU A 155 16.49 -13.48 5.33
N PRO A 156 16.83 -13.61 4.03
CA PRO A 156 15.86 -13.98 3.02
C PRO A 156 15.40 -15.42 3.22
N VAL A 157 14.25 -15.76 2.65
CA VAL A 157 13.80 -17.16 2.63
C VAL A 157 14.85 -18.03 1.91
N ALA A 158 15.04 -19.26 2.37
CA ALA A 158 16.01 -20.16 1.75
C ALA A 158 15.70 -20.34 0.24
N PRO A 159 16.72 -20.35 -0.64
CA PRO A 159 16.50 -20.39 -2.09
C PRO A 159 15.66 -21.58 -2.56
N LEU A 160 15.79 -22.74 -1.91
CA LEU A 160 15.01 -23.94 -2.23
C LEU A 160 13.51 -23.69 -2.04
N TYR A 161 13.10 -23.23 -0.85
CA TYR A 161 11.70 -22.90 -0.58
C TYR A 161 11.19 -21.81 -1.51
N TRP A 162 12.01 -20.79 -1.80
CA TRP A 162 11.61 -19.75 -2.75
C TRP A 162 11.34 -20.30 -4.15
N SER A 163 12.23 -21.16 -4.66
CA SER A 163 12.08 -21.77 -5.98
C SER A 163 10.82 -22.63 -6.08
N GLN A 164 10.47 -23.36 -5.00
CA GLN A 164 9.24 -24.15 -4.92
C GLN A 164 8.02 -23.23 -4.95
N THR A 165 7.98 -22.20 -4.11
CA THR A 165 6.89 -21.22 -4.07
C THR A 165 6.71 -20.53 -5.43
N ARG A 166 7.81 -20.08 -6.06
CA ARG A 166 7.77 -19.43 -7.37
C ARG A 166 7.25 -20.36 -8.46
N ARG A 167 7.60 -21.65 -8.43
CA ARG A 167 7.10 -22.63 -9.40
C ARG A 167 5.58 -22.79 -9.30
N VAL A 168 5.05 -22.88 -8.07
CA VAL A 168 3.60 -22.96 -7.83
C VAL A 168 2.88 -21.69 -8.27
N LEU A 169 3.46 -20.51 -7.98
CA LEU A 169 2.85 -19.23 -8.31
C LEU A 169 2.99 -18.83 -9.79
N SER A 170 3.95 -19.38 -10.51
CA SER A 170 4.33 -18.96 -11.88
C SER A 170 3.16 -18.81 -12.86
N PRO A 171 2.11 -19.67 -12.86
CA PRO A 171 0.97 -19.50 -13.77
C PRO A 171 0.09 -18.29 -13.44
N TYR A 172 0.11 -17.82 -12.20
CA TYR A 172 -0.81 -16.80 -11.68
C TYR A 172 -0.17 -15.41 -11.55
N ILE A 173 1.15 -15.34 -11.74
CA ILE A 173 1.94 -14.12 -11.65
C ILE A 173 2.65 -13.84 -12.98
N LYS A 174 3.04 -12.59 -13.19
CA LYS A 174 3.86 -12.18 -14.34
C LYS A 174 5.00 -11.31 -13.88
N GLU A 175 6.12 -11.42 -14.58
CA GLU A 175 7.22 -10.49 -14.47
C GLU A 175 7.01 -9.30 -15.41
N ILE A 176 7.26 -8.10 -14.90
CA ILE A 176 7.07 -6.82 -15.59
C ILE A 176 8.41 -6.08 -15.58
N GLY A 177 8.83 -5.68 -16.78
CA GLY A 177 9.98 -4.81 -16.98
C GLY A 177 11.33 -5.49 -16.73
N VAL A 178 12.39 -4.68 -16.74
CA VAL A 178 13.79 -5.14 -16.68
C VAL A 178 14.21 -5.54 -15.26
N GLN A 179 13.51 -5.05 -14.24
CA GLN A 179 13.86 -5.23 -12.83
C GLN A 179 13.22 -6.47 -12.19
N SER A 180 12.68 -7.39 -13.00
CA SER A 180 11.97 -8.58 -12.54
C SER A 180 10.90 -8.24 -11.48
N ASN A 181 10.08 -7.23 -11.75
CA ASN A 181 8.97 -6.89 -10.87
C ASN A 181 7.85 -7.91 -11.07
N ILE A 182 7.30 -8.46 -10.00
CA ILE A 182 6.18 -9.39 -10.04
C ILE A 182 4.87 -8.67 -9.75
N SER A 183 3.86 -8.99 -10.55
CA SER A 183 2.46 -8.73 -10.19
C SER A 183 1.57 -9.90 -10.60
N PHE A 184 0.29 -9.84 -10.22
CA PHE A 184 -0.68 -10.81 -10.72
C PHE A 184 -0.78 -10.77 -12.24
N TYR A 185 -0.91 -11.95 -12.83
CA TYR A 185 -1.12 -12.09 -14.26
C TYR A 185 -2.37 -11.30 -14.70
N HIS A 186 -3.47 -11.48 -13.97
CA HIS A 186 -4.76 -10.85 -14.20
C HIS A 186 -5.32 -10.17 -12.93
N MET A 187 -6.04 -9.06 -13.08
CA MET A 187 -6.62 -8.31 -11.95
C MET A 187 -7.68 -9.11 -11.19
N GLU A 188 -8.36 -10.03 -11.86
CA GLU A 188 -9.37 -10.90 -11.25
C GLU A 188 -8.76 -11.83 -10.18
N ILE A 189 -7.57 -12.36 -10.44
CA ILE A 189 -6.84 -13.19 -9.47
C ILE A 189 -6.55 -12.36 -8.22
N ARG A 190 -6.06 -11.12 -8.41
CA ARG A 190 -5.85 -10.18 -7.30
C ARG A 190 -7.13 -9.92 -6.51
N ARG A 191 -8.26 -9.73 -7.20
CA ARG A 191 -9.57 -9.48 -6.57
C ARG A 191 -10.00 -10.67 -5.71
N ILE A 192 -9.94 -11.89 -6.27
CA ILE A 192 -10.30 -13.12 -5.57
C ILE A 192 -9.38 -13.36 -4.36
N VAL A 193 -8.06 -13.23 -4.53
CA VAL A 193 -7.10 -13.34 -3.41
C VAL A 193 -7.40 -12.30 -2.32
N SER A 194 -7.76 -11.08 -2.70
CA SER A 194 -8.11 -10.03 -1.73
C SER A 194 -9.38 -10.38 -0.95
N GLN A 195 -10.41 -10.89 -1.63
CA GLN A 195 -11.66 -11.29 -1.00
C GLN A 195 -11.46 -12.48 -0.05
N LEU A 196 -10.72 -13.49 -0.47
CA LEU A 196 -10.50 -14.73 0.29
C LEU A 196 -9.54 -14.54 1.47
N LEU A 197 -8.43 -13.82 1.27
CA LEU A 197 -7.32 -13.83 2.24
C LEU A 197 -7.10 -12.50 2.97
N ILE A 198 -7.56 -11.37 2.43
CA ILE A 198 -7.23 -10.02 2.96
C ILE A 198 -8.37 -9.40 3.78
N THR A 199 -9.64 -9.66 3.47
CA THR A 199 -10.81 -8.99 4.06
C THR A 199 -10.75 -8.84 5.59
N ASN A 200 -10.21 -9.85 6.30
CA ASN A 200 -10.05 -9.80 7.76
C ASN A 200 -8.60 -9.58 8.24
N HIS A 201 -7.60 -9.95 7.44
CA HIS A 201 -6.18 -10.02 7.84
C HIS A 201 -5.27 -8.99 7.16
N GLY A 202 -5.82 -8.06 6.36
CA GLY A 202 -5.01 -7.12 5.58
C GLY A 202 -4.01 -6.30 6.38
N ARG A 203 -4.34 -5.95 7.64
CA ARG A 203 -3.45 -5.17 8.53
C ARG A 203 -2.14 -5.89 8.83
N GLU A 204 -2.15 -7.21 8.97
CA GLU A 204 -0.94 -8.01 9.25
C GLU A 204 0.03 -7.99 8.07
N TRP A 205 -0.51 -8.11 6.86
CA TRP A 205 0.28 -8.05 5.62
C TRP A 205 0.83 -6.66 5.35
N TYR A 206 0.03 -5.61 5.59
CA TYR A 206 0.52 -4.23 5.53
C TYR A 206 1.60 -3.96 6.58
N LYS A 207 1.50 -4.55 7.77
CA LYS A 207 2.55 -4.44 8.80
C LYS A 207 3.85 -5.08 8.31
N LEU A 208 3.78 -6.24 7.66
CA LEU A 208 4.96 -6.91 7.11
C LEU A 208 5.63 -6.07 6.02
N LEU A 209 4.83 -5.55 5.07
CA LEU A 209 5.30 -4.62 4.03
C LEU A 209 5.95 -3.38 4.66
N ALA A 210 5.28 -2.75 5.63
CA ALA A 210 5.79 -1.58 6.32
C ALA A 210 7.11 -1.86 7.02
N LEU A 211 7.24 -2.99 7.74
CA LEU A 211 8.47 -3.38 8.40
C LEU A 211 9.61 -3.60 7.41
N TYR A 212 9.35 -4.23 6.27
CA TYR A 212 10.36 -4.40 5.22
C TYR A 212 10.89 -3.06 4.70
N TYR A 213 9.98 -2.19 4.26
CA TYR A 213 10.36 -0.89 3.68
C TYR A 213 10.93 0.09 4.72
N THR A 214 10.64 -0.06 6.01
CA THR A 214 11.24 0.80 7.05
C THR A 214 12.58 0.30 7.56
N LYS A 215 12.80 -1.03 7.60
CA LYS A 215 13.96 -1.61 8.31
C LYS A 215 15.01 -2.27 7.42
N TRP A 216 14.63 -2.78 6.24
CA TRP A 216 15.50 -3.65 5.44
C TRP A 216 15.66 -3.22 3.98
N CYS A 217 14.62 -2.68 3.34
CA CYS A 217 14.70 -2.29 1.93
C CYS A 217 15.90 -1.35 1.66
N PRO A 218 16.83 -1.74 0.76
CA PRO A 218 18.05 -0.96 0.51
C PRO A 218 17.78 0.30 -0.33
N ASP A 219 16.77 0.25 -1.22
CA ASP A 219 16.49 1.36 -2.14
C ASP A 219 15.74 2.51 -1.43
N GLU A 220 16.40 3.65 -1.29
CA GLU A 220 15.82 4.86 -0.70
C GLU A 220 14.57 5.33 -1.42
N ARG A 221 14.53 5.21 -2.76
CA ARG A 221 13.38 5.65 -3.54
C ARG A 221 12.14 4.83 -3.20
N SER A 222 12.26 3.50 -3.19
CA SER A 222 11.19 2.58 -2.81
C SER A 222 10.74 2.82 -1.37
N ARG A 223 11.67 3.00 -0.43
CA ARG A 223 11.31 3.36 0.96
C ARG A 223 10.51 4.65 1.04
N SER A 224 10.95 5.70 0.34
CA SER A 224 10.26 7.00 0.33
C SER A 224 8.84 6.93 -0.24
N LEU A 225 8.62 6.06 -1.24
CA LEU A 225 7.34 5.92 -1.93
C LEU A 225 6.37 5.05 -1.14
N PHE A 226 6.86 3.93 -0.60
CA PHE A 226 6.01 2.86 -0.11
C PHE A 226 5.88 2.79 1.42
N ALA A 227 6.96 3.04 2.17
CA ALA A 227 6.95 2.89 3.62
C ALA A 227 5.82 3.69 4.30
N PRO A 228 5.59 4.99 3.96
CA PRO A 228 4.54 5.76 4.61
C PRO A 228 3.14 5.20 4.40
N THR A 229 2.84 4.79 3.17
CA THR A 229 1.52 4.28 2.80
C THR A 229 1.24 2.96 3.50
N TYR A 230 2.24 2.06 3.56
CA TYR A 230 2.08 0.80 4.27
C TYR A 230 1.96 0.99 5.79
N CYS A 231 2.73 1.89 6.40
CA CYS A 231 2.54 2.22 7.81
C CYS A 231 1.13 2.76 8.10
N LEU A 232 0.59 3.63 7.24
CA LEU A 232 -0.78 4.15 7.38
C LEU A 232 -1.83 3.04 7.28
N ASN A 233 -1.71 2.16 6.28
CA ASN A 233 -2.64 1.03 6.08
C ASN A 233 -2.56 0.00 7.23
N ALA A 234 -1.37 -0.17 7.83
CA ALA A 234 -1.16 -1.01 8.99
C ALA A 234 -1.49 -0.33 10.33
N ASN A 235 -1.86 0.96 10.32
CA ASN A 235 -2.05 1.79 11.51
C ASN A 235 -0.79 1.86 12.43
N LEU A 236 0.40 1.78 11.85
CA LEU A 236 1.70 1.87 12.52
C LEU A 236 2.16 3.33 12.62
N LYS A 237 1.49 4.09 13.48
CA LYS A 237 1.73 5.54 13.62
C LYS A 237 3.14 5.84 14.14
N VAL A 238 3.62 5.05 15.11
CA VAL A 238 4.92 5.28 15.76
C VAL A 238 6.07 5.04 14.77
N GLU A 239 6.00 3.92 14.04
CA GLU A 239 6.98 3.54 13.03
C GLU A 239 7.02 4.57 11.88
N LEU A 240 5.87 5.13 11.51
CA LEU A 240 5.80 6.19 10.50
C LEU A 240 6.51 7.47 10.97
N LEU A 241 6.32 7.85 12.23
CA LEU A 241 7.00 9.01 12.82
C LEU A 241 8.50 8.77 12.91
N GLU A 242 8.90 7.58 13.35
CA GLU A 242 10.31 7.18 13.42
C GLU A 242 10.96 7.22 12.03
N PHE A 243 10.27 6.72 11.00
CA PHE A 243 10.72 6.81 9.61
C PHE A 243 10.93 8.27 9.18
N TYR A 244 9.97 9.17 9.45
CA TYR A 244 10.11 10.59 9.11
C TYR A 244 11.22 11.32 9.89
N ASP A 245 11.55 10.83 11.08
CA ASP A 245 12.53 11.46 11.96
C ASP A 245 13.96 10.97 11.71
N LYS A 246 14.13 9.68 11.44
CA LYS A 246 15.44 9.01 11.40
C LYS A 246 15.88 8.60 9.99
N ASP A 247 14.96 8.28 9.09
CA ASP A 247 15.29 7.70 7.79
C ASP A 247 15.63 8.79 6.75
N PRO A 248 16.81 8.74 6.09
CA PRO A 248 17.17 9.69 5.04
C PRO A 248 16.23 9.64 3.83
N ALA A 249 15.64 8.48 3.51
CA ALA A 249 14.70 8.33 2.41
C ALA A 249 13.45 9.21 2.60
N ALA A 250 13.09 9.50 3.85
CA ALA A 250 11.98 10.40 4.14
C ALA A 250 12.21 11.81 3.61
N GLU A 251 13.47 12.25 3.38
CA GLU A 251 13.77 13.55 2.78
C GLU A 251 13.37 13.65 1.30
N LEU A 252 13.29 12.52 0.58
CA LEU A 252 12.84 12.47 -0.82
C LEU A 252 11.33 12.71 -0.97
N ILE A 253 10.57 12.57 0.12
CA ILE A 253 9.11 12.73 0.11
C ILE A 253 8.74 14.20 0.01
N HIS A 254 8.03 14.55 -1.07
CA HIS A 254 7.54 15.89 -1.30
C HIS A 254 6.64 16.40 -0.15
N ASP A 255 6.78 17.69 0.21
CA ASP A 255 6.14 18.29 1.38
C ASP A 255 4.61 18.20 1.37
N ARG A 256 4.00 18.24 0.18
CA ARG A 256 2.55 18.04 0.01
C ARG A 256 2.11 16.65 0.45
N LEU A 257 2.82 15.61 -0.01
CA LEU A 257 2.48 14.22 0.30
C LEU A 257 2.72 13.93 1.78
N ARG A 258 3.84 14.43 2.32
CA ARG A 258 4.14 14.39 3.74
C ARG A 258 3.03 15.02 4.58
N SER A 259 2.55 16.21 4.20
CA SER A 259 1.43 16.88 4.86
C SER A 259 0.14 16.05 4.82
N GLN A 260 -0.09 15.27 3.76
CA GLN A 260 -1.24 14.35 3.67
C GLN A 260 -1.09 13.20 4.65
N HIS A 261 0.09 12.59 4.76
CA HIS A 261 0.34 11.50 5.73
C HIS A 261 0.13 11.99 7.16
N PHE A 262 0.69 13.14 7.52
CA PHE A 262 0.52 13.73 8.86
C PHE A 262 -0.92 14.18 9.14
N LYS A 263 -1.75 14.45 8.13
CA LYS A 263 -3.16 14.82 8.33
C LYS A 263 -3.91 13.77 9.15
N ASN A 264 -3.64 12.49 8.87
CA ASN A 264 -4.30 11.36 9.52
C ASN A 264 -3.71 11.04 10.90
N LEU A 265 -2.46 11.48 11.15
CA LEU A 265 -1.78 11.32 12.43
C LEU A 265 -2.06 12.47 13.42
N ARG A 266 -2.51 13.62 12.92
CA ARG A 266 -2.82 14.77 13.77
C ARG A 266 -4.01 14.50 14.67
N CYS A 267 -3.97 15.10 15.86
CA CYS A 267 -5.13 15.18 16.72
C CYS A 267 -6.31 15.79 15.94
N GLN A 268 -7.44 15.09 15.95
CA GLN A 268 -8.64 15.50 15.23
C GLN A 268 -9.44 16.59 15.96
N SER A 269 -9.14 16.84 17.23
CA SER A 269 -9.77 17.90 18.02
C SER A 269 -9.47 19.28 17.43
N GLN A 270 -10.45 20.18 17.56
CA GLN A 270 -10.27 21.58 17.20
C GLN A 270 -9.34 22.26 18.20
N ALA A 271 -8.40 23.05 17.69
CA ALA A 271 -7.68 24.05 18.46
C ALA A 271 -8.68 25.17 18.77
N THR A 272 -9.25 25.10 19.96
CA THR A 272 -10.22 26.00 20.62
C THR A 272 -10.94 27.07 19.78
N VAL A 273 -12.28 27.02 19.86
CA VAL A 273 -13.19 28.08 19.40
C VAL A 273 -13.37 29.18 20.47
N THR A 274 -13.03 28.88 21.72
CA THR A 274 -13.05 29.84 22.84
C THR A 274 -11.96 30.91 22.67
N SER A 275 -12.13 32.06 23.33
CA SER A 275 -11.28 33.25 23.24
C SER A 275 -9.78 33.02 23.49
N GLN A 276 -9.38 31.87 24.04
CA GLN A 276 -7.99 31.51 24.29
C GLN A 276 -7.46 30.48 23.28
N LEU A 277 -6.57 30.94 22.39
CA LEU A 277 -5.77 30.09 21.52
C LEU A 277 -4.46 29.71 22.22
N PHE A 278 -4.09 28.43 22.15
CA PHE A 278 -2.82 27.95 22.70
C PHE A 278 -1.80 27.77 21.57
N PRO A 279 -0.98 28.78 21.25
CA PRO A 279 0.04 28.65 20.22
C PRO A 279 1.07 27.59 20.62
N VAL A 280 1.53 26.83 19.63
CA VAL A 280 2.70 25.96 19.77
C VAL A 280 3.92 26.85 20.02
N VAL A 281 4.74 26.51 21.01
CA VAL A 281 5.95 27.26 21.36
C VAL A 281 7.18 26.38 21.15
N ILE A 282 8.27 26.98 20.68
CA ILE A 282 9.58 26.33 20.49
C ILE A 282 10.62 27.13 21.26
N CYS A 283 11.35 26.53 22.21
CA CYS A 283 12.39 27.26 22.95
C CYS A 283 13.54 27.72 22.03
N GLN A 284 14.31 28.73 22.43
CA GLN A 284 15.37 29.31 21.60
C GLN A 284 16.46 28.32 21.19
N PHE A 285 16.77 27.35 22.04
CA PHE A 285 17.73 26.29 21.71
C PHE A 285 17.17 25.33 20.67
N CYS A 286 15.90 24.95 20.75
CA CYS A 286 15.28 24.08 19.76
C CYS A 286 14.98 24.83 18.46
N SER A 287 14.70 26.14 18.52
CA SER A 287 14.31 26.94 17.37
C SER A 287 15.44 27.09 16.35
N THR A 288 16.69 27.14 16.82
CA THR A 288 17.91 27.27 16.02
C THR A 288 18.45 25.94 15.50
N LYS A 289 18.01 24.81 16.07
CA LYS A 289 18.37 23.47 15.56
C LYS A 289 17.80 23.26 14.16
N THR A 290 18.54 22.53 13.33
CA THR A 290 18.12 22.20 11.96
C THR A 290 17.06 21.12 11.93
N CYS A 291 15.94 21.35 11.23
CA CYS A 291 14.79 20.46 11.18
C CYS A 291 14.99 19.29 10.18
N ARG A 292 15.83 19.49 9.16
CA ARG A 292 16.23 18.49 8.15
C ARG A 292 17.72 18.60 7.88
N LYS A 293 18.41 17.46 7.76
CA LYS A 293 19.87 17.43 7.61
C LYS A 293 20.30 18.07 6.29
N LYS A 294 19.54 17.83 5.21
CA LYS A 294 19.92 18.28 3.85
C LYS A 294 19.73 19.77 3.59
N PHE A 295 18.70 20.41 4.16
CA PHE A 295 18.36 21.80 3.81
C PHE A 295 18.88 22.85 4.81
N ARG A 296 19.48 22.42 5.94
CA ARG A 296 20.00 23.31 7.00
C ARG A 296 18.99 24.38 7.47
N ILE A 297 17.68 24.09 7.38
CA ILE A 297 16.62 25.02 7.79
C ILE A 297 16.40 24.90 9.29
N GLN A 298 16.35 26.03 9.99
CA GLN A 298 16.10 26.08 11.43
C GLN A 298 14.64 25.72 11.75
N ASN A 299 14.39 25.08 12.90
CA ASN A 299 13.04 24.66 13.30
C ASN A 299 12.01 25.81 13.34
N LYS A 300 12.44 27.04 13.66
CA LYS A 300 11.54 28.22 13.64
C LYS A 300 11.02 28.58 12.24
N ASP A 301 11.75 28.16 11.21
CA ASP A 301 11.47 28.41 9.80
C ASP A 301 10.89 27.16 9.11
N CYS A 302 10.57 26.11 9.88
CA CYS A 302 9.94 24.89 9.41
C CYS A 302 8.48 24.78 9.92
N CYS A 303 7.63 24.13 9.13
CA CYS A 303 6.30 23.72 9.56
C CYS A 303 6.41 22.76 10.74
N VAL A 304 5.72 23.04 11.84
CA VAL A 304 5.80 22.18 13.04
C VAL A 304 5.20 20.78 12.86
N VAL A 305 4.41 20.57 11.80
CA VAL A 305 3.81 19.27 11.47
C VAL A 305 4.68 18.50 10.49
N CYS A 306 4.81 18.97 9.24
CA CYS A 306 5.51 18.22 8.19
C CYS A 306 7.00 18.60 8.04
N LYS A 307 7.51 19.54 8.85
CA LYS A 307 8.90 20.03 8.77
C LYS A 307 9.29 20.61 7.41
N SER A 308 8.33 21.00 6.57
CA SER A 308 8.60 21.69 5.30
C SER A 308 9.12 23.09 5.58
N SER A 309 9.92 23.64 4.66
CA SER A 309 10.27 25.06 4.70
C SER A 309 9.02 25.93 4.70
N LEU A 310 9.03 27.00 5.47
CA LEU A 310 7.98 28.01 5.47
C LEU A 310 8.30 29.10 4.45
N THR A 311 7.34 29.41 3.59
CA THR A 311 7.40 30.55 2.65
C THR A 311 6.52 31.69 3.17
N PHE A 312 6.42 32.81 2.43
CA PHE A 312 5.60 33.97 2.83
C PHE A 312 4.12 33.56 3.09
N LYS A 313 3.51 34.13 4.14
CA LYS A 313 2.15 33.85 4.69
C LYS A 313 2.00 32.54 5.48
N ASN A 314 2.52 32.54 6.71
CA ASN A 314 2.44 31.39 7.62
C ASN A 314 1.34 31.56 8.68
N VAL A 315 0.71 30.44 9.04
CA VAL A 315 -0.34 30.40 10.06
C VAL A 315 0.27 29.97 11.38
N VAL A 316 -0.09 30.64 12.47
CA VAL A 316 0.31 30.18 13.82
C VAL A 316 -0.30 28.80 14.08
N ALA A 317 0.54 27.86 14.48
CA ALA A 317 0.12 26.52 14.88
C ALA A 317 -0.49 26.57 16.28
N ASN A 318 -1.67 25.99 16.48
CA ASN A 318 -2.35 25.98 17.77
C ASN A 318 -2.61 24.56 18.27
N LEU A 319 -2.65 24.40 19.60
CA LEU A 319 -2.99 23.17 20.29
C LEU A 319 -4.48 23.16 20.70
N CYS A 320 -5.07 21.98 20.84
CA CYS A 320 -6.38 21.83 21.49
C CYS A 320 -6.23 21.80 23.01
N ASN A 321 -7.33 21.93 23.76
CA ASN A 321 -7.32 21.91 25.23
C ASN A 321 -6.61 20.70 25.82
N PHE A 322 -6.78 19.51 25.22
CA PHE A 322 -6.12 18.28 25.68
C PHE A 322 -4.60 18.30 25.51
N HIS A 323 -4.11 18.94 24.44
CA HIS A 323 -2.68 19.02 24.15
C HIS A 323 -2.03 20.31 24.67
N ALA A 324 -2.83 21.28 25.12
CA ALA A 324 -2.36 22.49 25.75
C ALA A 324 -1.99 22.29 27.23
N PHE A 325 -1.88 21.05 27.73
CA PHE A 325 -1.63 20.80 29.15
C PHE A 325 -0.27 21.36 29.62
N GLY A 326 -0.34 22.31 30.57
CA GLY A 326 0.82 23.07 31.05
C GLY A 326 1.13 24.32 30.23
N HIS A 327 0.26 24.68 29.28
CA HIS A 327 0.19 26.04 28.74
C HIS A 327 -0.78 26.84 29.60
N ASN A 328 -0.32 27.99 30.09
CA ASN A 328 -1.17 29.04 30.66
C ASN A 328 -0.91 30.34 29.88
N ASP A 329 -1.46 31.46 30.32
CA ASP A 329 -1.28 32.74 29.63
C ASP A 329 0.19 33.21 29.67
N LYS A 330 0.95 32.81 30.69
CA LYS A 330 2.33 33.28 30.93
C LYS A 330 3.42 32.32 30.42
N TYR A 331 3.10 31.04 30.25
CA TYR A 331 4.06 29.97 29.96
C TYR A 331 3.46 28.95 28.99
N GLY A 332 4.31 28.35 28.16
CA GLY A 332 4.01 27.19 27.33
C GLY A 332 5.11 26.14 27.47
N LYS A 333 4.94 24.98 26.83
CA LYS A 333 5.99 23.97 26.73
C LYS A 333 6.58 23.98 25.32
N CYS A 334 7.90 23.84 25.24
CA CYS A 334 8.58 23.64 23.96
C CYS A 334 8.13 22.33 23.32
N LEU A 335 7.69 22.38 22.06
CA LEU A 335 7.23 21.20 21.32
C LEU A 335 8.26 20.05 21.28
N TYR A 336 9.55 20.38 21.23
CA TYR A 336 10.61 19.39 21.00
C TYR A 336 11.27 18.87 22.27
N CYS A 337 11.45 19.71 23.29
CA CYS A 337 12.17 19.33 24.52
C CYS A 337 11.32 19.40 25.78
N ASN A 338 10.04 19.75 25.67
CA ASN A 338 9.10 19.93 26.79
C ASN A 338 9.52 20.94 27.87
N MET A 339 10.61 21.69 27.68
CA MET A 339 11.00 22.76 28.60
C MET A 339 9.94 23.86 28.64
N ILE A 340 9.73 24.43 29.83
CA ILE A 340 8.81 25.56 30.03
C ILE A 340 9.40 26.81 29.36
N VAL A 341 8.59 27.49 28.56
CA VAL A 341 8.94 28.70 27.82
C VAL A 341 7.97 29.82 28.21
N PRO A 342 8.45 30.96 28.74
CA PRO A 342 7.58 32.11 29.01
C PRO A 342 7.01 32.70 27.71
N LYS A 343 5.72 33.07 27.72
CA LYS A 343 4.94 33.55 26.57
C LYS A 343 4.95 35.07 26.40
N GLU A 344 5.11 35.85 27.47
CA GLU A 344 5.30 37.30 27.36
C GLU A 344 5.69 37.99 28.67
N ASN A 345 6.58 38.99 28.56
CA ASN A 345 6.29 40.39 28.88
C ASN A 345 7.30 41.28 28.13
N SER A 346 6.84 41.89 27.03
CA SER A 346 7.24 43.11 26.28
C SER A 346 8.68 43.68 26.25
N ASN A 347 9.60 43.39 27.17
CA ASN A 347 10.88 44.12 27.27
C ASN A 347 12.16 43.27 27.10
N VAL A 348 12.06 41.95 26.97
CA VAL A 348 13.23 41.07 26.77
C VAL A 348 13.15 40.37 25.41
N LYS A 349 13.30 41.15 24.34
CA LYS A 349 13.13 40.72 22.92
C LYS A 349 14.06 39.58 22.46
N ASN A 350 15.06 39.16 23.24
CA ASN A 350 16.15 38.31 22.74
C ASN A 350 16.27 36.90 23.38
N MET A 351 15.49 36.56 24.42
CA MET A 351 15.58 35.25 25.08
C MET A 351 14.34 34.35 24.94
N MET A 352 13.29 34.83 24.26
CA MET A 352 11.98 34.19 24.29
C MET A 352 11.76 33.25 23.11
N GLY A 353 11.05 32.13 23.35
CA GLY A 353 10.85 31.10 22.33
C GLY A 353 10.13 31.58 21.09
N ASN A 354 10.24 30.82 20.01
CA ASN A 354 9.60 31.11 18.73
C ASN A 354 8.22 30.48 18.68
N VAL A 355 7.25 31.17 18.10
CA VAL A 355 5.91 30.63 17.83
C VAL A 355 6.00 29.64 16.67
N GLY A 356 5.49 28.43 16.91
CA GLY A 356 5.37 27.39 15.89
C GLY A 356 4.40 27.79 14.79
N LYS A 357 4.76 27.50 13.55
CA LYS A 357 4.00 27.88 12.35
C LYS A 357 3.64 26.65 11.52
N LEU A 358 2.55 26.76 10.75
CA LEU A 358 2.12 25.77 9.77
C LEU A 358 2.38 26.29 8.36
N CYS A 359 2.84 25.40 7.47
CA CYS A 359 2.88 25.68 6.05
C CYS A 359 1.46 25.64 5.45
N MET A 360 1.34 26.14 4.21
CA MET A 360 0.08 26.18 3.46
C MET A 360 -0.61 24.80 3.32
N ASN A 361 0.16 23.73 3.16
CA ASN A 361 -0.41 22.37 3.04
C ASN A 361 -0.97 21.85 4.37
N CYS A 362 -0.32 22.20 5.49
CA CYS A 362 -0.72 21.77 6.84
C CYS A 362 -1.78 22.68 7.47
N SER A 363 -1.96 23.90 6.98
CA SER A 363 -2.96 24.85 7.48
C SER A 363 -4.37 24.64 6.90
N PHE A 364 -4.53 23.80 5.88
CA PHE A 364 -5.82 23.45 5.24
C PHE A 364 -6.70 24.66 4.91
N GLY A 365 -6.11 25.76 4.41
CA GLY A 365 -6.87 26.91 3.95
C GLY A 365 -7.60 27.68 5.06
N HIS A 366 -7.08 27.70 6.30
CA HIS A 366 -7.54 28.51 7.43
C HIS A 366 -8.94 28.22 8.00
N VAL A 367 -9.82 27.51 7.29
CA VAL A 367 -11.22 27.31 7.73
C VAL A 367 -11.32 26.40 8.96
N HIS A 368 -10.37 25.47 9.15
CA HIS A 368 -10.39 24.55 10.28
C HIS A 368 -9.12 24.70 11.13
N LYS A 369 -9.25 25.36 12.29
CA LYS A 369 -8.23 25.40 13.34
C LYS A 369 -8.09 24.01 13.97
N LYS A 370 -7.47 23.04 13.29
CA LYS A 370 -7.17 21.72 13.87
C LYS A 370 -5.93 21.80 14.76
N CYS A 371 -5.90 20.99 15.81
CA CYS A 371 -4.73 20.84 16.66
C CYS A 371 -3.48 20.49 15.83
N ALA A 372 -2.37 21.19 16.08
CA ALA A 372 -1.10 20.95 15.41
C ALA A 372 -0.33 19.74 15.96
N MET A 373 -0.75 19.18 17.11
CA MET A 373 -0.11 18.01 17.69
C MET A 373 -0.33 16.78 16.81
N VAL A 374 0.76 16.07 16.53
CA VAL A 374 0.73 14.76 15.90
C VAL A 374 0.62 13.73 17.02
N SER A 375 -0.50 13.00 17.10
CA SER A 375 -0.77 12.10 18.22
C SER A 375 0.13 10.87 18.13
N ILE A 376 0.95 10.66 19.16
CA ILE A 376 1.68 9.40 19.39
C ILE A 376 0.87 8.46 20.29
N LYS A 377 -0.23 8.96 20.89
CA LYS A 377 -1.07 8.20 21.81
C LYS A 377 -2.03 7.28 21.08
#